data_AF-A0A1Q7LMT1-F1
#
_entry.id   AF-A0A1Q7LMT1-F1
#
_cell.length_a   1.000
_cell.length_b   1.000
_cell.length_c   1.000
_cell.angle_alpha   90.00
_cell.angle_beta   90.00
_cell.angle_gamma   90.00
#
_symmetry.space_group_name_H-M   'P 1'
#
loop_
_entity.id
_entity.type
_entity.pdbx_description
1 polymer ?
#
loop_
_entity_poly.entity_id
_entity_poly.type
_entity_poly.pdbx_seq_one_letter_code
_entity_poly.pdbx_strand_id
1 'polypeptide(L)'
;MWMLAIILVVALLIPIAAILVDSPLGKSVARRMEGRVDGPAPELRDMQRKVELLETELEDLNRSVSGMREELQFMQRLLEDPRRKKPNT
;
A
#
# COMPACT_ATOMS: atom_id res chain seq x y z
N MET A 1 -44.40 -2.54 -0.17
CA MET A 1 -44.35 -4.02 -0.22
C MET A 1 -42.95 -4.56 0.11
N TRP A 2 -41.89 -4.13 -0.58
CA TRP A 2 -40.51 -4.64 -0.39
C TRP A 2 -39.90 -4.41 1.01
N MET A 3 -40.16 -3.27 1.65
CA MET A 3 -39.67 -2.99 3.00
C MET A 3 -40.19 -4.00 4.03
N LEU A 4 -41.47 -4.37 3.94
CA LEU A 4 -42.06 -5.39 4.83
C LEU A 4 -41.45 -6.78 4.58
N ALA A 5 -41.13 -7.10 3.31
CA ALA A 5 -40.44 -8.34 2.97
C ALA A 5 -39.01 -8.38 3.56
N ILE A 6 -38.26 -7.27 3.49
CA ILE A 6 -36.92 -7.18 4.09
C ILE A 6 -36.99 -7.32 5.61
N ILE A 7 -37.95 -6.65 6.26
CA ILE A 7 -38.14 -6.75 7.71
C ILE A 7 -38.49 -8.18 8.11
N LEU A 8 -39.34 -8.87 7.35
CA LEU A 8 -39.70 -10.26 7.60
C LEU A 8 -38.51 -11.21 7.43
N VAL A 9 -37.67 -10.98 6.42
CA VAL A 9 -36.43 -11.75 6.22
C VAL A 9 -35.46 -11.51 7.38
N VAL A 10 -35.24 -10.26 7.80
CA VAL A 10 -34.36 -9.96 8.93
C VAL A 10 -34.90 -10.56 10.23
N ALA A 11 -36.21 -10.48 10.46
CA ALA A 11 -36.86 -11.09 11.62
C ALA A 11 -36.68 -12.63 11.64
N LEU A 12 -36.70 -13.28 10.48
CA LEU A 12 -36.45 -14.72 10.34
C LEU A 12 -34.97 -15.10 10.58
N LEU A 13 -34.04 -14.19 10.28
CA LEU A 13 -32.61 -14.42 10.50
C LEU A 13 -32.21 -14.30 11.99
N ILE A 14 -32.93 -13.52 12.80
CA ILE A 14 -32.63 -13.30 14.22
C ILE A 14 -32.59 -14.63 15.02
N PRO A 15 -33.57 -15.55 14.94
CA PRO A 15 -33.52 -16.84 15.63
C PRO A 15 -32.35 -17.72 15.20
N ILE A 16 -32.03 -17.75 13.89
CA ILE A 16 -30.92 -18.53 13.35
C ILE A 16 -29.61 -18.01 13.94
N ALA A 17 -29.42 -16.69 13.97
CA ALA A 17 -28.25 -16.06 14.55
C ALA A 17 -28.13 -16.35 16.05
N ALA A 18 -29.23 -16.29 16.81
CA ALA A 18 -29.25 -16.59 18.25
C ALA A 18 -28.82 -18.03 18.55
N ILE A 19 -29.35 -19.01 17.80
CA ILE A 19 -28.97 -20.43 17.95
C ILE A 19 -27.50 -20.67 17.55
N LEU A 20 -27.01 -19.97 16.52
CA LEU A 20 -25.64 -20.12 16.05
C LEU A 20 -24.61 -19.53 17.02
N VAL A 21 -24.95 -18.43 17.71
CA VAL A 21 -24.08 -17.77 18.71
C VAL A 21 -23.81 -18.70 19.89
N ASP A 22 -24.80 -19.49 20.31
CA ASP A 22 -24.64 -20.49 21.38
C ASP A 22 -23.97 -21.79 20.92
N SER A 23 -23.71 -21.94 19.61
CA SER A 23 -23.11 -23.11 18.99
C SER A 23 -21.60 -22.90 18.70
N PRO A 24 -20.77 -23.96 18.71
CA PRO A 24 -19.33 -23.88 18.37
C PRO A 24 -19.03 -23.21 17.01
N LEU A 25 -19.99 -23.14 16.10
CA LEU A 25 -19.88 -22.41 14.82
C LEU A 25 -19.84 -20.89 15.03
N GLY A 26 -20.70 -20.31 15.89
CA GLY A 26 -20.66 -18.89 16.21
C GLY A 26 -19.37 -18.51 16.94
N LYS A 27 -18.89 -19.36 17.85
CA LYS A 27 -17.64 -19.14 18.60
C LYS A 27 -16.38 -19.25 17.74
N SER A 28 -16.36 -20.12 16.73
CA SER A 28 -15.24 -20.25 15.79
C SER A 28 -15.22 -19.15 14.74
N VAL A 29 -16.39 -18.67 14.30
CA VAL A 29 -16.50 -17.44 13.47
C VAL A 29 -16.11 -16.22 14.29
N ALA A 30 -16.58 -16.09 15.53
CA ALA A 30 -16.15 -15.03 16.44
C ALA A 30 -14.64 -15.07 16.67
N ARG A 31 -14.03 -16.25 16.89
CA ARG A 31 -12.57 -16.38 17.03
C ARG A 31 -11.81 -16.04 15.74
N ARG A 32 -12.38 -16.33 14.57
CA ARG A 32 -11.80 -15.94 13.27
C ARG A 32 -11.99 -14.44 12.99
N MET A 33 -13.07 -13.85 13.48
CA MET A 33 -13.33 -12.42 13.40
C MET A 33 -12.51 -11.64 14.42
N GLU A 34 -12.35 -12.11 15.67
CA GLU A 34 -11.40 -11.61 16.67
C GLU A 34 -9.96 -11.69 16.14
N GLY A 35 -9.59 -12.80 15.50
CA GLY A 35 -8.30 -12.90 14.77
C GLY A 35 -8.14 -11.91 13.61
N ARG A 36 -9.22 -11.25 13.18
CA ARG A 36 -9.24 -10.16 12.18
C ARG A 36 -9.40 -8.77 12.81
N VAL A 37 -9.80 -8.68 14.08
CA VAL A 37 -10.13 -7.43 14.80
C VAL A 37 -9.00 -7.04 15.77
N ASP A 38 -8.22 -7.98 16.31
CA ASP A 38 -7.19 -7.71 17.35
C ASP A 38 -5.76 -7.50 16.82
N GLY A 39 -5.58 -7.04 15.59
CA GLY A 39 -4.25 -6.63 15.14
C GLY A 39 -4.29 -6.02 13.75
N PRO A 40 -3.31 -5.16 13.38
CA PRO A 40 -3.20 -4.71 12.00
C PRO A 40 -3.10 -5.97 11.16
N ALA A 41 -4.10 -6.16 10.29
CA ALA A 41 -4.26 -7.35 9.49
C ALA A 41 -2.89 -7.78 8.92
N PRO A 42 -2.57 -9.08 8.83
CA PRO A 42 -1.30 -9.53 8.25
C PRO A 42 -1.01 -8.84 6.89
N GLU A 43 -2.06 -8.53 6.13
CA GLU A 43 -2.01 -7.71 4.92
C GLU A 43 -1.44 -6.29 5.13
N LEU A 44 -1.77 -5.59 6.23
CA LEU A 44 -1.22 -4.27 6.57
C LEU A 44 0.25 -4.34 6.97
N ARG A 45 0.68 -5.41 7.66
CA ARG A 45 2.10 -5.62 7.97
C ARG A 45 2.91 -5.93 6.72
N ASP A 46 2.36 -6.70 5.80
CA ASP A 46 2.98 -6.96 4.50
C ASP A 46 3.00 -5.70 3.63
N MET A 47 1.95 -4.88 3.68
CA MET A 47 1.89 -3.58 3.02
C MET A 47 2.96 -2.63 3.57
N GLN A 48 3.14 -2.60 4.89
CA GLN A 48 4.15 -1.75 5.55
C GLN A 48 5.57 -2.15 5.14
N ARG A 49 5.89 -3.45 5.10
CA ARG A 49 7.20 -3.91 4.59
C ARG A 49 7.41 -3.56 3.13
N LYS A 50 6.37 -3.66 2.31
CA LYS A 50 6.46 -3.27 0.89
C LYS A 50 6.70 -1.76 0.74
N VAL A 51 6.06 -0.93 1.57
CA VAL A 51 6.29 0.52 1.57
C VAL A 51 7.73 0.84 1.97
N GLU A 52 8.26 0.21 3.03
CA GLU A 52 9.63 0.43 3.48
C GLU A 52 10.68 0.03 2.41
N LEU A 53 10.43 -1.06 1.68
CA LEU A 53 11.25 -1.45 0.53
C LEU A 53 11.16 -0.43 -0.62
N LEU A 54 9.96 0.03 -0.94
CA LEU A 54 9.74 1.03 -1.99
C LEU A 54 10.39 2.38 -1.65
N GLU A 55 10.35 2.80 -0.38
CA GLU A 55 11.02 4.02 0.08
C GLU A 55 12.54 3.92 -0.10
N THR A 56 13.11 2.76 0.23
CA THR A 56 14.55 2.48 0.05
C THR A 56 14.93 2.53 -1.45
N GLU A 57 14.15 1.86 -2.30
CA GLU A 57 14.40 1.85 -3.75
C GLU A 57 14.26 3.25 -4.37
N LEU A 58 13.34 4.07 -3.87
CA LEU A 58 13.19 5.46 -4.29
C LEU A 58 14.38 6.33 -3.88
N GLU A 59 14.93 6.13 -2.69
CA GLU A 59 16.13 6.86 -2.24
C GLU A 59 17.34 6.52 -3.11
N ASP A 60 17.54 5.24 -3.42
CA ASP A 60 18.60 4.79 -4.32
C ASP A 60 18.44 5.34 -5.74
N LEU A 61 17.21 5.34 -6.27
CA LEU A 61 16.93 5.90 -7.58
C LEU A 61 17.19 7.41 -7.62
N ASN A 62 16.79 8.14 -6.58
CA ASN A 62 17.04 9.57 -6.47
C ASN A 62 18.55 9.88 -6.46
N ARG A 63 19.33 9.07 -5.76
CA ARG A 63 20.80 9.19 -5.74
C ARG A 63 21.41 8.93 -7.11
N SER A 64 20.95 7.90 -7.82
CA SER A 64 21.39 7.58 -9.18
C SER A 64 21.08 8.71 -10.17
N VAL A 65 19.87 9.26 -10.11
CA VAL A 65 19.46 10.39 -10.96
C VAL A 65 20.31 11.63 -10.66
N SER A 66 20.62 11.90 -9.39
CA SER A 66 21.51 13.01 -9.03
C SER A 66 22.92 12.82 -9.62
N GLY A 67 23.51 11.64 -9.47
CA GLY A 67 24.82 11.34 -10.05
C GLY A 67 24.85 11.46 -11.57
N MET A 68 23.82 10.95 -12.25
CA MET A 68 23.68 11.09 -13.70
C MET A 68 23.54 12.56 -14.15
N ARG A 69 22.87 13.41 -13.37
CA ARG A 69 22.78 14.85 -13.65
C ARG A 69 24.15 15.54 -13.52
N GLU A 70 24.95 15.15 -12.55
CA GLU A 70 26.32 15.68 -12.36
C GLU A 70 27.22 15.29 -13.54
N GLU A 71 27.14 14.03 -14.00
CA GLU A 71 27.87 13.57 -15.19
C GLU A 71 27.45 14.34 -16.45
N LEU A 72 26.15 14.56 -16.65
CA LEU A 72 25.64 15.35 -17.77
C LEU A 72 26.13 16.80 -17.72
N GLN A 73 26.13 17.44 -16.54
CA GLN A 73 26.67 18.79 -16.38
C GLN A 73 28.19 18.84 -16.63
N PHE A 74 28.93 17.82 -16.19
CA PHE A 74 30.36 17.71 -16.45
C PHE A 74 30.64 17.57 -17.95
N MET A 75 29.91 16.69 -18.65
CA MET A 75 29.99 16.55 -20.11
C MET A 75 29.62 17.85 -20.83
N GLN A 76 28.56 18.54 -20.38
CA GLN A 76 28.17 19.83 -20.95
C GLN A 76 29.27 20.87 -20.79
N ARG A 77 29.91 20.94 -19.62
CA ARG A 77 31.02 21.84 -19.35
C ARG A 77 32.25 21.52 -20.20
N LEU A 78 32.58 20.23 -20.36
CA LEU A 78 33.64 19.77 -21.26
C LEU A 78 33.35 20.05 -22.74
N LEU A 79 32.07 20.16 -23.15
CA LEU A 79 31.67 20.49 -24.52
C LEU A 79 31.52 22.00 -24.78
N GLU A 80 31.35 22.79 -23.72
CA GLU A 80 31.36 24.26 -23.78
C GLU A 80 32.78 24.85 -23.83
N ASP A 81 33.72 24.29 -23.06
CA ASP A 81 35.12 24.74 -23.02
C ASP A 81 35.83 24.75 -24.40
N PRO A 82 35.73 23.70 -25.26
CA PRO A 82 36.39 23.70 -26.56
C PRO A 82 35.78 24.69 -27.56
N ARG A 83 34.54 25.18 -27.35
CA ARG A 83 33.91 26.16 -28.24
C ARG A 83 34.26 27.61 -27.91
N ARG A 84 34.75 27.90 -26.70
CA ARG A 84 35.21 29.25 -26.32
C ARG A 84 36.67 29.53 -26.68
N LYS A 85 37.47 28.50 -26.98
CA LYS A 85 38.88 28.67 -27.39
C LYS A 85 39.05 28.72 -28.91
N LYS A 86 38.28 29.59 -29.60
CA LYS A 86 38.78 30.17 -30.85
C LYS A 86 39.65 31.36 -30.47
N PRO A 87 40.97 31.32 -30.73
CA PRO A 87 41.85 32.44 -30.45
C PRO A 87 41.48 33.55 -31.44
N ASN A 88 40.73 34.54 -30.97
CA ASN A 88 40.64 35.81 -31.68
C ASN A 88 41.88 36.60 -31.27
N THR A 89 42.76 36.77 -32.26
CA THR A 89 43.62 37.94 -32.52
C THR A 89 44.37 38.58 -31.35
#